data_AF-A0A968YDV4-F1
#
_entry.id   AF-A0A968YDV4-F1
#
_cell.length_a   1.000
_cell.length_b   1.000
_cell.length_c   1.000
_cell.angle_alpha   90.00
_cell.angle_beta   90.00
_cell.angle_gamma   90.00
#
_symmetry.space_group_name_H-M   'P 1'
#
loop_
_entity.id
_entity.type
_entity.pdbx_description
1 polymer ?
#
loop_
_entity_poly.entity_id
_entity_poly.type
_entity_poly.pdbx_seq_one_letter_code
_entity_poly.pdbx_strand_id
1 'polypeptide(L)'
;MRINARLDDEYVLKLNYLQRQTEKSVTEIIKLALDAYYQEFAQQKHPIDILADSGFIGCGEAGSHLSTDYKSELTDSLEDKYGLTQ
;
A
#
# COMPACT_ATOMS: atom_id res chain seq x y z
N MET A 1 22.13 -11.05 -7.42
CA MET A 1 22.72 -9.85 -8.05
C MET A 1 24.05 -9.53 -7.36
N ARG A 2 25.11 -9.16 -8.10
CA ARG A 2 26.38 -8.71 -7.51
C ARG A 2 26.48 -7.19 -7.67
N ILE A 3 26.75 -6.47 -6.60
CA ILE A 3 26.93 -5.01 -6.59
C ILE A 3 28.41 -4.73 -6.37
N ASN A 4 29.04 -4.05 -7.33
CA ASN A 4 30.39 -3.51 -7.17
C ASN A 4 30.25 -1.99 -7.07
N ALA A 5 30.47 -1.43 -5.89
CA ALA A 5 30.44 0.00 -5.65
C ALA A 5 31.83 0.46 -5.20
N ARG A 6 32.31 1.58 -5.76
CA ARG A 6 33.49 2.26 -5.22
C ARG A 6 33.01 3.25 -4.18
N LEU A 7 33.47 3.08 -2.94
CA LEU A 7 33.27 4.06 -1.87
C LEU A 7 34.51 4.95 -1.80
N ASP A 8 34.26 6.24 -1.69
CA ASP A 8 35.23 7.27 -1.33
C ASP A 8 35.51 7.27 0.17
N ASP A 9 36.59 7.96 0.56
CA ASP A 9 37.14 7.90 1.91
C ASP A 9 36.14 8.32 3.00
N GLU A 10 35.25 9.26 2.69
CA GLU A 10 34.21 9.72 3.63
C GLU A 10 33.22 8.58 3.96
N TYR A 11 32.77 7.83 2.95
CA TYR A 11 31.82 6.75 3.16
C TYR A 11 32.50 5.52 3.77
N VAL A 12 33.79 5.30 3.49
CA VAL A 12 34.60 4.28 4.17
C VAL A 12 34.67 4.56 5.68
N LEU A 13 34.85 5.82 6.09
CA LEU A 13 34.85 6.21 7.51
C LEU A 13 33.49 5.94 8.18
N LYS A 14 32.39 6.33 7.53
CA LYS A 14 31.03 6.06 8.02
C LYS A 14 30.77 4.56 8.15
N LEU A 15 31.21 3.77 7.19
CA LEU A 15 31.00 2.33 7.18
C LEU A 15 31.81 1.63 8.28
N ASN A 16 33.06 2.05 8.50
CA ASN A 16 33.88 1.58 9.61
C ASN A 16 33.28 1.93 10.98
N TYR A 17 32.72 3.14 11.12
CA TYR A 17 32.03 3.55 12.34
C TYR A 17 30.83 2.65 12.63
N LEU A 18 29.97 2.42 11.63
CA LEU A 18 28.81 1.54 11.75
C LEU A 18 29.21 0.10 12.09
N GLN A 19 30.30 -0.40 11.48
CA GLN A 19 30.83 -1.73 11.78
C GLN A 19 31.24 -1.89 13.24
N ARG A 20 31.95 -0.90 13.80
CA ARG A 20 32.37 -0.91 15.21
C ARG A 20 31.20 -0.81 16.18
N GLN A 21 30.19 -0.01 15.85
CA GLN A 21 29.07 0.24 16.75
C GLN A 21 28.03 -0.88 16.74
N THR A 22 27.81 -1.51 15.59
CA THR A 22 26.76 -2.54 15.42
C THR A 22 27.31 -3.96 15.49
N GLU A 23 28.63 -4.14 15.47
CA GLU A 23 29.32 -5.45 15.40
C GLU A 23 28.90 -6.31 14.19
N LYS A 24 28.29 -5.68 13.18
CA LYS A 24 27.79 -6.35 11.98
C LYS A 24 28.82 -6.33 10.86
N SER A 25 28.75 -7.31 9.97
CA SER A 25 29.55 -7.30 8.75
C SER A 25 29.14 -6.16 7.81
N VAL A 26 30.07 -5.71 6.96
CA VAL A 26 29.80 -4.70 5.91
C VAL A 26 28.58 -5.06 5.07
N THR A 27 28.46 -6.34 4.71
CA THR A 27 27.34 -6.87 3.92
C THR A 27 26.00 -6.72 4.65
N GLU A 28 25.96 -6.98 5.96
CA GLU A 28 24.74 -6.83 6.75
C GLU A 28 24.34 -5.35 6.89
N ILE A 29 25.31 -4.47 7.09
CA ILE A 29 25.08 -3.03 7.17
C ILE A 29 24.49 -2.51 5.85
N ILE A 30 25.04 -2.93 4.71
CA ILE A 30 24.51 -2.55 3.40
C ILE A 30 23.09 -3.08 3.19
N LYS A 31 22.79 -4.32 3.59
CA LYS A 31 21.44 -4.87 3.51
C LYS A 31 20.45 -4.08 4.36
N LEU A 32 20.81 -3.77 5.61
CA LEU A 32 19.97 -2.99 6.51
C LEU A 32 19.74 -1.57 5.99
N ALA A 33 20.77 -0.93 5.44
CA ALA A 33 20.64 0.39 4.84
C ALA A 33 19.73 0.36 3.59
N LEU A 34 19.86 -0.69 2.76
CA LEU A 34 19.00 -0.88 1.59
C LEU A 34 17.55 -1.15 2.00
N ASP A 35 17.33 -1.98 3.02
CA ASP A 35 16.00 -2.25 3.56
C ASP A 35 15.38 -0.97 4.13
N ALA A 36 16.13 -0.17 4.89
CA ALA A 36 15.66 1.11 5.41
C ALA A 36 15.29 2.08 4.29
N TYR A 37 16.14 2.19 3.26
CA TYR A 37 15.86 3.01 2.08
C TYR A 37 14.64 2.49 1.32
N TYR A 38 14.53 1.18 1.11
CA TYR A 38 13.36 0.59 0.48
C TYR A 38 12.08 0.87 1.27
N GLN A 39 12.10 0.75 2.60
CA GLN A 39 10.94 1.02 3.44
C GLN A 39 10.46 2.47 3.35
N GLU A 40 11.38 3.44 3.24
CA GLU A 40 11.05 4.85 3.05
C GLU A 40 10.17 5.07 1.81
N PHE A 41 10.44 4.33 0.72
CA PHE A 41 9.67 4.41 -0.52
C PHE A 41 8.50 3.42 -0.56
N ALA A 42 8.61 2.26 0.07
CA ALA A 42 7.55 1.25 0.12
C ALA A 42 6.38 1.69 1.00
N GLN A 43 6.61 2.55 1.99
CA GLN A 43 5.53 3.17 2.77
C GLN A 43 4.77 4.24 1.98
N GLN A 44 5.25 4.67 0.81
CA GLN A 44 4.40 5.33 -0.18
C GLN A 44 3.53 4.28 -0.87
N LYS A 45 2.63 3.62 -0.11
CA LYS A 45 1.50 2.94 -0.74
C LYS A 45 0.84 3.99 -1.63
N HIS A 46 0.66 3.66 -2.91
CA HIS A 46 -0.01 4.56 -3.82
C HIS A 46 -1.38 4.89 -3.20
N PRO A 47 -1.81 6.16 -3.17
CA PRO A 47 -3.05 6.53 -2.48
C PRO A 47 -4.25 5.67 -2.90
N ILE A 48 -4.28 5.21 -4.15
CA ILE A 48 -5.30 4.30 -4.66
C ILE A 48 -5.28 2.92 -3.97
N ASP A 49 -4.12 2.38 -3.63
CA ASP A 49 -4.00 1.09 -2.92
C ASP A 49 -4.50 1.22 -1.48
N ILE A 50 -4.27 2.38 -0.83
CA ILE A 50 -4.80 2.67 0.52
C ILE A 50 -6.33 2.80 0.47
N LEU A 51 -6.86 3.47 -0.55
CA LEU A 51 -8.31 3.66 -0.71
C LEU A 51 -9.01 2.36 -1.12
N ALA A 52 -8.35 1.48 -1.88
CA ALA A 52 -8.85 0.15 -2.21
C ALA A 52 -8.82 -0.78 -0.98
N ASP A 53 -7.69 -0.86 -0.27
CA ASP A 53 -7.53 -1.70 0.93
C ASP A 53 -8.48 -1.31 2.07
N SER A 54 -8.79 -0.03 2.21
CA SER A 54 -9.71 0.49 3.24
C SER A 54 -11.19 0.25 2.93
N GLY A 55 -11.51 -0.30 1.75
CA GLY A 55 -12.89 -0.41 1.26
C GLY A 55 -13.54 0.94 1.01
N PHE A 56 -12.76 2.03 0.96
CA PHE A 56 -13.25 3.38 0.68
C PHE A 56 -13.65 3.53 -0.79
N ILE A 57 -12.99 2.82 -1.71
CA ILE A 57 -13.48 2.63 -3.08
C ILE A 57 -14.65 1.63 -3.03
N GLY A 58 -15.74 2.07 -2.43
CA GLY A 58 -17.04 1.44 -2.52
C GLY A 58 -17.64 1.82 -3.87
N CYS A 59 -17.26 1.10 -4.93
CA CYS A 59 -18.12 1.02 -6.10
C CYS A 59 -19.36 0.26 -5.64
N GLY A 60 -20.42 0.97 -5.27
CA GLY A 60 -21.73 0.35 -5.15
C GLY A 60 -22.01 -0.34 -6.48
N GLU A 61 -22.07 -1.67 -6.47
CA GLU A 61 -22.45 -2.42 -7.64
C GLU A 61 -23.93 -2.14 -7.88
N ALA A 62 -24.18 -1.35 -8.91
CA ALA A 62 -25.49 -0.88 -9.31
C ALA A 62 -25.75 -1.39 -10.73
N GLY A 63 -26.98 -1.83 -11.00
CA GLY A 63 -27.43 -2.12 -12.36
C GLY A 63 -27.23 -0.92 -13.29
N SER A 64 -27.00 -1.18 -14.58
CA SER A 64 -26.68 -0.16 -15.59
C SER A 64 -27.73 0.96 -15.73
N HIS A 65 -28.95 0.74 -15.23
CA HIS A 65 -30.08 1.67 -15.30
C HIS A 65 -30.49 2.24 -13.94
N LEU A 66 -29.71 2.05 -12.87
CA LEU A 66 -30.11 2.53 -11.54
C LEU A 66 -30.34 4.05 -11.53
N SER A 67 -29.58 4.85 -12.28
CA SER A 67 -29.84 6.30 -12.35
C SER A 67 -31.21 6.66 -12.95
N THR A 68 -31.83 5.75 -13.71
CA THR A 68 -33.11 5.95 -14.39
C THR A 68 -34.25 5.30 -13.63
N ASP A 69 -34.05 4.06 -13.16
CA ASP A 69 -35.10 3.20 -12.63
C ASP A 69 -34.97 2.93 -11.12
N TYR A 70 -34.10 3.66 -10.39
CA TYR A 70 -33.84 3.41 -8.96
C TYR A 70 -35.10 3.37 -8.10
N LYS A 71 -36.15 4.14 -8.45
CA LYS A 71 -37.38 4.17 -7.67
C LYS A 71 -38.15 2.86 -7.78
N SER A 72 -38.23 2.31 -8.98
CA SER A 72 -38.90 1.03 -9.23
C SER A 72 -38.12 -0.11 -8.58
N GLU A 73 -36.80 -0.17 -8.79
CA GLU A 73 -35.96 -1.20 -8.17
C GLU A 73 -35.98 -1.12 -6.63
N LEU A 74 -36.03 0.09 -6.06
CA LEU A 74 -36.15 0.28 -4.62
C LEU A 74 -37.53 -0.15 -4.10
N THR A 75 -38.61 0.17 -4.83
CA THR A 75 -39.96 -0.26 -4.46
C THR A 75 -40.07 -1.78 -4.49
N ASP A 76 -39.62 -2.43 -5.55
CA ASP A 76 -39.62 -3.89 -5.67
C ASP A 76 -38.81 -4.53 -4.54
N SER A 77 -37.61 -4.00 -4.26
CA SER A 77 -36.76 -4.43 -3.15
C SER A 77 -37.44 -4.30 -1.77
N LEU A 78 -38.21 -3.24 -1.57
CA LEU A 78 -38.91 -2.99 -0.30
C LEU A 78 -40.15 -3.88 -0.16
N GLU A 79 -40.86 -4.14 -1.26
CA GLU A 79 -41.99 -5.07 -1.31
C GLU A 79 -41.52 -6.50 -1.02
N ASP A 80 -40.41 -6.94 -1.62
CA ASP A 80 -39.85 -8.28 -1.37
C ASP A 80 -39.38 -8.45 0.09
N LYS A 81 -38.83 -7.38 0.68
CA LYS A 81 -38.26 -7.44 2.04
C LYS A 81 -39.30 -7.30 3.15
N TYR A 82 -40.33 -6.50 2.93
CA TYR A 82 -41.31 -6.12 3.97
C TYR A 82 -42.75 -6.54 3.65
N GLY A 83 -43.01 -7.13 2.47
CA GLY A 83 -44.34 -7.61 2.08
C GLY A 83 -45.39 -6.50 2.05
N LEU A 84 -45.02 -5.30 1.59
CA LEU A 84 -45.92 -4.14 1.54
C LEU A 84 -46.90 -4.25 0.36
N THR A 85 -47.85 -5.17 0.49
CA THR A 85 -49.12 -5.13 -0.26
C THR A 85 -49.92 -3.92 0.21
N GLN A 86 -50.20 -2.97 -0.69
CA GLN A 86 -51.38 -2.10 -0.55
C GLN A 86 -52.61 -2.80 -1.12
#